data_AF-A0A9P6CC14-F1
#
_entry.id   AF-A0A9P6CC14-F1
#
_cell.length_a   1.000
_cell.length_b   1.000
_cell.length_c   1.000
_cell.angle_alpha   90.00
_cell.angle_beta   90.00
_cell.angle_gamma   90.00
#
_symmetry.space_group_name_H-M   'P 1'
#
loop_
_entity.id
_entity.type
_entity.pdbx_description
1 polymer ?
#
loop_
_entity_poly.entity_id
_entity_poly.type
_entity_poly.pdbx_seq_one_letter_code
_entity_poly.pdbx_strand_id
1 'polypeptide(L)'
;SASAAGTIILQGFEPSIITRGCSGYLRQEFREHELLDDITRLKYEGLLPKNIEGNLRNSLIRQYQNWKGTAYVPDRVDIALKWSANDPMDILPVVNDSPWQVLSKDTNKTQQNPKATSTFIPATGSISVSNKRKFDENNDQVSPRKKKPVQTTQAPLGLTWDGDNYSCSYDSLFSILYDIWQGNPEKWTESFQNINNIYLGVLAEGFLEVQTGKSLENVRDNVRQLLHNSHPDMFPLGHEGASVGQLAFKLLRPEDINATSQIICSECNHEGIEVDETCAYAIHAVDSTPTSTKEWITSFKYPVAHTCPECLSPMVKQMQYNSVPKILVLEYPHTDIETSHKIKFTANGKSTMLYLRGIVYHGDNHFTSRIISSKGKMWYYDGMLSEQISIENKSLRDTNNNDLIYYQSKDLVLAIYAQK
;
A
#
# COMPACT_ATOMS: atom_id res chain seq x y z
N SER A 1 15.75 5.49 -19.04
CA SER A 1 17.09 4.91 -18.82
C SER A 1 17.25 3.73 -19.78
N ALA A 2 18.40 3.56 -20.44
CA ALA A 2 18.59 2.50 -21.42
C ALA A 2 19.62 1.49 -20.90
N SER A 3 19.22 0.23 -20.83
CA SER A 3 20.04 -0.90 -20.41
C SER A 3 20.48 -1.69 -21.63
N ALA A 4 21.79 -1.70 -21.90
CA ALA A 4 22.45 -2.79 -22.61
C ALA A 4 23.55 -3.30 -21.67
N ALA A 5 23.45 -4.57 -21.28
CA ALA A 5 24.47 -5.29 -20.52
C ALA A 5 24.88 -4.69 -19.15
N GLY A 6 23.91 -4.47 -18.26
CA GLY A 6 24.19 -4.28 -16.82
C GLY A 6 25.00 -3.02 -16.45
N THR A 7 25.16 -2.09 -17.39
CA THR A 7 25.83 -0.81 -17.14
C THR A 7 24.79 0.27 -16.91
N ILE A 8 24.71 0.78 -15.67
CA ILE A 8 23.88 1.95 -15.34
C ILE A 8 24.62 3.20 -15.81
N ILE A 9 24.15 3.81 -16.89
CA ILE A 9 24.63 5.14 -17.32
C ILE A 9 23.82 6.17 -16.53
N LEU A 10 24.37 6.64 -15.43
CA LEU A 10 23.85 7.80 -14.70
C LEU A 10 24.17 9.05 -15.52
N GLN A 11 23.15 9.76 -16.02
CA GLN A 11 23.35 11.09 -16.58
C GLN A 11 23.79 12.06 -15.48
N GLY A 12 24.56 13.08 -15.87
CA GLY A 12 25.34 13.95 -14.98
C GLY A 12 24.56 14.44 -13.76
N PHE A 13 24.81 13.82 -12.62
CA PHE A 13 24.48 14.37 -11.32
C PHE A 13 25.60 15.29 -10.88
N GLU A 14 25.28 16.31 -10.09
CA GLU A 14 26.31 17.14 -9.49
C GLU A 14 27.12 16.27 -8.51
N PRO A 15 28.43 16.01 -8.75
CA PRO A 15 29.20 15.08 -7.92
C PRO A 15 29.23 15.50 -6.45
N SER A 16 29.04 16.79 -6.18
CA SER A 16 28.91 17.35 -4.85
C SER A 16 27.71 16.76 -4.09
N ILE A 17 26.58 16.46 -4.72
CA ILE A 17 25.39 15.94 -4.03
C ILE A 17 25.65 14.51 -3.53
N ILE A 18 26.43 13.72 -4.26
CA ILE A 18 26.80 12.35 -3.85
C ILE A 18 27.99 12.34 -2.89
N THR A 19 28.90 13.31 -2.99
CA THR A 19 30.17 13.34 -2.22
C THR A 19 30.18 14.28 -1.01
N ARG A 20 29.15 15.13 -0.82
CA ARG A 20 29.10 16.15 0.26
C ARG A 20 28.89 15.60 1.67
N GLY A 21 28.82 14.27 1.82
CA GLY A 21 28.69 13.61 3.12
C GLY A 21 27.31 13.79 3.75
N CYS A 22 27.10 13.13 4.88
CA CYS A 22 25.84 13.16 5.60
C CYS A 22 25.69 14.46 6.40
N SER A 23 24.51 15.12 6.34
CA SER A 23 24.24 16.31 7.15
C SER A 23 24.27 15.96 8.65
N GLY A 24 24.57 16.92 9.53
CA GLY A 24 24.68 16.65 10.97
C GLY A 24 23.44 16.01 11.57
N TYR A 25 22.25 16.50 11.18
CA TYR A 25 20.96 15.94 11.61
C TYR A 25 20.77 14.51 11.09
N LEU A 26 21.01 14.28 9.81
CA LEU A 26 20.84 12.94 9.22
C LEU A 26 21.86 11.94 9.77
N ARG A 27 23.09 12.39 10.05
CA ARG A 27 24.12 11.59 10.71
C ARG A 27 23.70 11.20 12.12
N GLN A 28 23.06 12.10 12.85
CA GLN A 28 22.50 11.81 14.16
C GLN A 28 21.36 10.78 14.09
N GLU A 29 20.44 10.94 13.13
CA GLU A 29 19.36 9.96 12.90
C GLU A 29 19.92 8.54 12.65
N PHE A 30 20.93 8.41 11.79
CA PHE A 30 21.58 7.11 11.56
C PHE A 30 22.26 6.55 12.82
N ARG A 31 22.97 7.38 13.59
CA ARG A 31 23.59 6.94 14.86
C ARG A 31 22.54 6.48 15.87
N GLU A 32 21.38 7.12 15.92
CA GLU A 32 20.26 6.71 16.77
C GLU A 32 19.68 5.36 16.33
N HIS A 33 19.60 5.10 15.01
CA HIS A 33 19.23 3.78 14.50
C HIS A 33 20.24 2.69 14.87
N GLU A 34 21.54 2.96 14.82
CA GLU A 34 22.58 2.01 15.27
C GLU A 34 22.43 1.65 16.76
N LEU A 35 22.08 2.62 17.61
CA LEU A 35 21.80 2.35 19.02
C LEU A 35 20.54 1.51 19.21
N LEU A 36 19.49 1.73 18.42
CA LEU A 36 18.26 0.93 18.48
C LEU A 36 18.47 -0.51 18.02
N ASP A 37 19.29 -0.72 16.99
CA ASP A 37 19.65 -2.06 16.53
C ASP A 37 20.41 -2.82 17.62
N ASP A 38 21.38 -2.17 18.27
CA ASP A 38 22.15 -2.76 19.35
C ASP A 38 21.31 -3.04 20.61
N ILE A 39 20.36 -2.16 20.94
CA ILE A 39 19.36 -2.40 22.00
C ILE A 39 18.51 -3.63 21.67
N THR A 40 18.06 -3.75 20.42
CA THR A 40 17.23 -4.87 19.95
C THR A 40 17.99 -6.18 20.04
N ARG A 41 19.26 -6.18 19.60
CA ARG A 41 20.17 -7.33 19.72
C ARG A 41 20.37 -7.75 21.18
N LEU A 42 20.71 -6.81 22.07
CA LEU A 42 20.91 -7.11 23.50
C LEU A 42 19.63 -7.60 24.18
N LYS A 43 18.46 -7.11 23.75
CA LYS A 43 17.16 -7.58 24.24
C LYS A 43 16.91 -9.03 23.81
N TYR A 44 17.19 -9.36 22.55
CA TYR A 44 17.09 -10.72 22.02
C TYR A 44 18.04 -11.69 22.72
N GLU A 45 19.28 -11.27 22.97
CA GLU A 45 20.29 -12.07 23.67
C GLU A 45 20.05 -12.16 25.20
N GLY A 46 19.04 -11.46 25.74
CA GLY A 46 18.76 -11.42 27.17
C GLY A 46 19.81 -10.67 28.00
N LEU A 47 20.66 -9.87 27.37
CA LEU A 47 21.75 -9.10 27.98
C LEU A 47 21.36 -7.64 28.30
N LEU A 48 20.21 -7.17 27.82
CA LEU A 48 19.70 -5.83 28.11
C LEU A 48 19.15 -5.78 29.55
N PRO A 49 19.61 -4.84 30.41
CA PRO A 49 19.05 -4.65 31.73
C PRO A 49 17.54 -4.36 31.71
N LYS A 50 16.79 -4.96 32.63
CA LYS A 50 15.31 -4.80 32.73
C LYS A 50 14.86 -3.35 32.95
N ASN A 51 15.75 -2.49 33.46
CA ASN A 51 15.46 -1.07 33.68
C ASN A 51 15.59 -0.22 32.41
N ILE A 52 15.97 -0.81 31.27
CA ILE A 52 15.99 -0.16 29.96
C ILE A 52 14.75 -0.61 29.19
N GLU A 53 13.66 0.13 29.35
CA GLU A 53 12.37 -0.16 28.74
C GLU A 53 11.67 1.15 28.36
N GLY A 54 10.98 1.16 27.23
CA GLY A 54 10.27 2.34 26.76
C GLY A 54 9.56 2.07 25.44
N ASN A 55 8.40 2.71 25.27
CA ASN A 55 7.59 2.62 24.06
C ASN A 55 7.99 3.65 22.99
N LEU A 56 8.88 4.59 23.34
CA LEU A 56 9.29 5.70 22.49
C LEU A 56 10.81 5.69 22.28
N ARG A 57 11.22 5.97 21.04
CA ARG A 57 12.63 6.06 20.61
C ARG A 57 13.49 6.91 21.56
N ASN A 58 13.08 8.15 21.85
CA ASN A 58 13.87 9.08 22.68
C ASN A 58 14.10 8.51 24.10
N SER A 59 13.03 8.02 24.74
CA SER A 59 13.11 7.45 26.09
C SER A 59 14.06 6.25 26.17
N LEU A 60 14.00 5.36 25.17
CA LEU A 60 14.74 4.11 25.12
C LEU A 60 16.23 4.37 24.84
N ILE A 61 16.54 5.16 23.81
CA ILE A 61 17.92 5.55 23.48
C ILE A 61 18.55 6.31 24.65
N ARG A 62 17.81 7.22 25.29
CA ARG A 62 18.35 7.97 26.42
C ARG A 62 18.66 7.08 27.62
N GLN A 63 17.80 6.12 27.96
CA GLN A 63 18.09 5.13 29.01
C GLN A 63 19.31 4.28 28.65
N TYR A 64 19.44 3.90 27.38
CA TYR A 64 20.58 3.16 26.88
C TYR A 64 21.89 3.96 26.94
N GLN A 65 21.89 5.23 26.51
CA GLN A 65 23.01 6.15 26.62
C GLN A 65 23.43 6.39 28.08
N ASN A 66 22.48 6.47 29.01
CA ASN A 66 22.78 6.58 30.45
C ASN A 66 23.44 5.32 31.01
N TRP A 67 23.13 4.14 30.47
CA TRP A 67 23.72 2.88 30.91
C TRP A 67 25.09 2.62 30.29
N LYS A 68 25.23 2.73 28.97
CA LYS A 68 26.46 2.45 28.24
C LYS A 68 27.45 3.62 28.23
N GLY A 69 26.95 4.85 28.37
CA GLY A 69 27.71 6.08 28.19
C GLY A 69 27.62 6.62 26.75
N THR A 70 27.75 7.94 26.59
CA THR A 70 27.68 8.65 25.31
C THR A 70 28.84 8.39 24.36
N ALA A 71 29.95 7.82 24.87
CA ALA A 71 31.10 7.43 24.08
C ALA A 71 31.05 5.96 23.59
N TYR A 72 30.04 5.19 24.00
CA TYR A 72 29.89 3.79 23.58
C TYR A 72 29.46 3.70 22.12
N VAL A 73 30.16 2.89 21.33
CA VAL A 73 29.86 2.63 19.92
C VAL A 73 29.65 1.12 19.74
N PRO A 74 28.51 0.67 19.21
CA PRO A 74 28.31 -0.73 18.85
C PRO A 74 29.36 -1.25 17.85
N ASP A 75 29.64 -2.56 17.88
CA ASP A 75 30.76 -3.14 17.11
C ASP A 75 30.62 -3.00 15.59
N ARG A 76 29.37 -2.99 15.09
CA ARG A 76 29.03 -3.01 13.66
C ARG A 76 28.75 -1.64 13.03
N VAL A 77 28.91 -0.55 13.78
CA VAL A 77 28.68 0.80 13.26
C VAL A 77 29.66 1.11 12.11
N ASP A 78 29.13 1.61 11.00
CA ASP A 78 29.94 2.04 9.85
C ASP A 78 30.96 3.13 10.24
N ILE A 79 32.16 3.08 9.67
CA ILE A 79 33.28 4.00 9.99
C ILE A 79 32.86 5.48 9.84
N ALA A 80 32.00 5.82 8.87
CA ALA A 80 31.52 7.18 8.66
C ALA A 80 30.57 7.66 9.79
N LEU A 81 29.89 6.73 10.44
CA LEU A 81 28.93 7.00 11.51
C LEU A 81 29.54 6.90 12.91
N LYS A 82 30.71 6.25 13.08
CA LYS A 82 31.36 6.10 14.39
C LYS A 82 31.56 7.45 15.11
N TRP A 83 31.45 7.39 16.43
CA TRP A 83 31.76 8.48 17.36
C TRP A 83 32.84 8.02 18.33
N SER A 84 33.30 8.88 19.24
CA SER A 84 34.39 8.52 20.16
C SER A 84 34.31 9.29 21.47
N ALA A 85 35.20 9.00 22.42
CA ALA A 85 35.31 9.81 23.64
C ALA A 85 35.67 11.29 23.36
N ASN A 86 36.33 11.59 22.24
CA ASN A 86 36.71 12.96 21.85
C ASN A 86 35.61 13.67 21.04
N ASP A 87 34.63 12.92 20.52
CA ASP A 87 33.46 13.41 19.78
C ASP A 87 32.28 12.48 20.14
N PRO A 88 31.74 12.56 21.37
CA PRO A 88 30.72 11.63 21.84
C PRO A 88 29.37 11.93 21.19
N MET A 89 28.49 10.92 21.15
CA MET A 89 27.11 11.15 20.73
C MET A 89 26.35 11.86 21.84
N ASP A 90 25.83 13.05 21.56
CA ASP A 90 25.09 13.83 22.55
C ASP A 90 23.96 13.02 23.17
N ILE A 91 23.81 13.17 24.49
CA ILE A 91 22.68 12.58 25.19
C ILE A 91 21.40 13.22 24.66
N LEU A 92 20.43 12.38 24.28
CA LEU A 92 19.17 12.92 23.81
C LEU A 92 18.52 13.79 24.89
N PRO A 93 18.02 14.97 24.52
CA PRO A 93 17.37 15.85 25.47
C PRO A 93 16.17 15.13 26.09
N VAL A 94 15.91 15.42 27.36
CA VAL A 94 14.67 14.98 28.00
C VAL A 94 13.53 15.68 27.27
N VAL A 95 12.80 14.92 26.46
CA VAL A 95 11.52 15.36 25.96
C VAL A 95 10.53 15.13 27.10
N ASN A 96 10.24 16.19 27.86
CA ASN A 96 9.09 16.19 28.76
C ASN A 96 7.86 16.21 27.86
N ASP A 97 7.33 15.02 27.58
CA ASP A 97 6.06 14.92 26.90
C ASP A 97 5.03 15.70 27.71
N SER A 98 4.29 16.58 27.03
CA SER A 98 3.10 17.15 27.65
C SER A 98 2.23 15.97 28.06
N PRO A 99 1.87 15.82 29.35
CA PRO A 99 0.98 14.75 29.75
C PRO A 99 -0.24 14.85 28.86
N TRP A 100 -0.60 13.75 28.21
CA TRP A 100 -1.84 13.66 27.46
C TRP A 100 -2.98 14.00 28.42
N GLN A 101 -3.40 15.25 28.42
CA GLN A 101 -4.52 15.73 29.22
C GLN A 101 -5.76 15.63 28.36
N VAL A 102 -6.64 14.70 28.73
CA VAL A 102 -8.01 14.71 28.26
C VAL A 102 -8.69 15.90 28.92
N LEU A 103 -8.89 16.99 28.18
CA LEU A 103 -9.71 18.11 28.64
C LEU A 103 -11.14 17.60 28.85
N SER A 104 -11.53 17.34 30.10
CA SER A 104 -12.91 17.02 30.45
C SER A 104 -13.78 18.24 30.16
N LYS A 105 -14.73 18.11 29.24
CA LYS A 105 -15.83 19.07 29.10
C LYS A 105 -16.85 18.76 30.17
N ASP A 106 -16.64 19.30 31.37
CA ASP A 106 -17.69 19.31 32.38
C ASP A 106 -18.83 20.24 31.94
N THR A 107 -19.94 19.61 31.56
CA THR A 107 -21.24 20.28 31.46
C THR A 107 -21.77 20.48 32.87
N ASN A 108 -21.52 21.65 33.45
CA ASN A 108 -22.50 22.38 34.26
C ASN A 108 -22.08 23.84 34.38
N LYS A 109 -22.94 24.74 33.88
CA LYS A 109 -22.83 26.16 34.17
C LYS A 109 -23.09 26.37 35.65
N THR A 110 -22.14 26.97 36.35
CA THR A 110 -22.50 27.98 37.35
C THR A 110 -21.48 29.09 37.27
N GLN A 111 -21.99 30.32 37.16
CA GLN A 111 -21.22 31.54 37.08
C GLN A 111 -20.24 31.63 38.25
N GLN A 112 -18.96 31.85 37.94
CA GLN A 112 -18.09 32.78 38.65
C GLN A 112 -16.83 33.02 37.82
N ASN A 113 -16.57 34.29 37.48
CA ASN A 113 -15.29 34.75 36.94
C ASN A 113 -14.18 34.44 37.95
N PRO A 114 -12.97 34.10 37.48
CA PRO A 114 -11.94 35.14 37.45
C PRO A 114 -11.10 35.18 36.16
N LYS A 115 -10.60 36.37 35.88
CA LYS A 115 -9.74 36.76 34.75
C LYS A 115 -8.46 35.92 34.68
N ALA A 116 -8.13 35.43 33.48
CA ALA A 116 -6.75 35.38 33.00
C ALA A 116 -6.74 35.36 31.46
N THR A 117 -5.98 36.29 30.90
CA THR A 117 -5.73 36.57 29.49
C THR A 117 -4.89 35.47 28.83
N SER A 118 -5.37 34.87 27.74
CA SER A 118 -4.52 34.60 26.59
C SER A 118 -5.35 34.53 25.30
N THR A 119 -4.84 35.22 24.30
CA THR A 119 -5.46 35.52 23.02
C THR A 119 -5.35 34.30 22.10
N PHE A 120 -6.47 33.71 21.70
CA PHE A 120 -6.51 32.76 20.58
C PHE A 120 -7.46 33.29 19.53
N ILE A 121 -6.92 33.62 18.35
CA ILE A 121 -7.68 34.03 17.16
C ILE A 121 -7.67 32.84 16.20
N PRO A 122 -8.82 32.21 15.89
CA PRO A 122 -8.89 31.18 14.87
C PRO A 122 -8.75 31.78 13.47
N ALA A 123 -8.07 31.06 12.56
CA ALA A 123 -7.99 31.42 11.15
C ALA A 123 -9.36 31.26 10.45
N THR A 124 -9.67 32.18 9.54
CA THR A 124 -10.93 32.22 8.79
C THR A 124 -11.10 30.97 7.92
N GLY A 125 -12.13 30.15 8.21
CA GLY A 125 -12.56 29.04 7.34
C GLY A 125 -12.69 27.66 7.98
N SER A 126 -12.33 27.47 9.25
CA SER A 126 -12.46 26.15 9.90
C SER A 126 -13.89 25.90 10.41
N ILE A 127 -14.56 24.89 9.86
CA ILE A 127 -15.85 24.36 10.35
C ILE A 127 -15.57 23.16 11.27
N SER A 128 -16.05 23.22 12.52
CA SER A 128 -15.89 22.11 13.48
C SER A 128 -16.80 20.94 13.13
N VAL A 129 -16.22 19.76 12.86
CA VAL A 129 -16.99 18.52 12.67
C VAL A 129 -17.29 17.90 14.04
N SER A 130 -18.56 17.96 14.44
CA SER A 130 -19.11 17.24 15.59
C SER A 130 -19.46 15.81 15.21
N ASN A 131 -18.83 14.81 15.85
CA ASN A 131 -19.46 13.63 16.47
C ASN A 131 -18.42 12.52 16.77
N LYS A 132 -18.03 12.40 18.04
CA LYS A 132 -17.39 11.18 18.59
C LYS A 132 -18.47 10.28 19.21
N ARG A 133 -18.49 9.00 18.81
CA ARG A 133 -19.15 7.90 19.53
C ARG A 133 -18.31 7.55 20.77
N LYS A 134 -18.98 7.24 21.88
CA LYS A 134 -18.37 6.86 23.18
C LYS A 134 -17.83 5.42 23.13
N PHE A 135 -16.74 5.19 23.86
CA PHE A 135 -16.16 3.89 24.22
C PHE A 135 -16.33 3.77 25.74
N ASP A 136 -16.94 2.70 26.24
CA ASP A 136 -17.08 2.38 27.68
C ASP A 136 -16.29 1.09 27.97
N GLU A 137 -15.41 1.14 28.96
CA GLU A 137 -14.79 -0.04 29.59
C GLU A 137 -15.57 -0.46 30.85
N ASN A 138 -15.96 -1.73 30.83
CA ASN A 138 -16.21 -2.70 31.90
C ASN A 138 -16.65 -2.26 33.31
N ASN A 139 -17.79 -2.84 33.74
CA ASN A 139 -17.88 -3.41 35.08
C ASN A 139 -18.64 -4.75 35.05
N ASP A 140 -18.08 -5.75 35.72
CA ASP A 140 -18.62 -7.10 35.85
C ASP A 140 -19.95 -7.10 36.58
N GLN A 141 -20.99 -7.66 35.96
CA GLN A 141 -22.02 -8.45 36.65
C GLN A 141 -22.84 -9.29 35.68
N VAL A 142 -22.84 -10.60 35.92
CA VAL A 142 -23.55 -11.63 35.16
C VAL A 142 -25.06 -11.50 35.35
N SER A 143 -25.83 -11.43 34.25
CA SER A 143 -27.29 -11.66 34.20
C SER A 143 -27.78 -11.94 32.77
N PRO A 144 -28.85 -12.72 32.57
CA PRO A 144 -28.98 -13.63 31.43
C PRO A 144 -29.42 -12.99 30.12
N ARG A 145 -28.80 -13.48 29.03
CA ARG A 145 -29.03 -13.14 27.61
C ARG A 145 -30.52 -13.09 27.24
N LYS A 146 -31.01 -11.89 26.90
CA LYS A 146 -32.14 -11.72 25.99
C LYS A 146 -31.60 -11.35 24.61
N LYS A 147 -31.71 -12.29 23.66
CA LYS A 147 -31.32 -12.09 22.26
C LYS A 147 -32.18 -10.96 21.66
N LYS A 148 -31.53 -9.87 21.27
CA LYS A 148 -32.07 -8.87 20.33
C LYS A 148 -31.32 -9.02 19.00
N PRO A 149 -31.99 -8.78 17.86
CA PRO A 149 -31.56 -9.29 16.57
C PRO A 149 -30.35 -8.49 16.04
N VAL A 150 -29.35 -9.23 15.59
CA VAL A 150 -28.13 -8.72 14.95
C VAL A 150 -28.50 -8.14 13.59
N GLN A 151 -28.30 -6.84 13.39
CA GLN A 151 -28.18 -6.28 12.04
C GLN A 151 -26.69 -6.29 11.66
N THR A 152 -26.32 -7.27 10.84
CA THR A 152 -24.97 -7.48 10.31
C THR A 152 -24.62 -6.39 9.29
N THR A 153 -23.70 -5.49 9.66
CA THR A 153 -22.77 -4.88 8.69
C THR A 153 -21.41 -5.48 8.98
N GLN A 154 -21.18 -6.71 8.52
CA GLN A 154 -19.90 -7.40 8.71
C GLN A 154 -18.83 -6.67 7.89
N ALA A 155 -17.72 -6.31 8.55
CA ALA A 155 -16.55 -5.77 7.87
C ALA A 155 -16.00 -6.81 6.87
N PRO A 156 -15.30 -6.39 5.80
CA PRO A 156 -14.65 -7.32 4.89
C PRO A 156 -13.69 -8.22 5.64
N LEU A 157 -13.76 -9.51 5.31
CA LEU A 157 -12.86 -10.52 5.81
C LEU A 157 -11.49 -10.37 5.12
N GLY A 158 -10.45 -10.27 5.93
CA GLY A 158 -9.06 -10.30 5.48
C GLY A 158 -8.41 -11.66 5.75
N LEU A 159 -7.11 -11.73 5.54
CA LEU A 159 -6.29 -12.90 5.85
C LEU A 159 -5.47 -12.66 7.15
N THR A 160 -4.91 -13.71 7.71
CA THR A 160 -3.84 -13.60 8.71
C THR A 160 -2.49 -13.70 8.03
N TRP A 161 -1.58 -12.79 8.36
CA TRP A 161 -0.23 -12.79 7.82
C TRP A 161 0.56 -14.02 8.27
N ASP A 162 1.22 -14.66 7.32
CA ASP A 162 2.19 -15.72 7.53
C ASP A 162 3.58 -15.10 7.66
N GLY A 163 4.10 -15.10 8.88
CA GLY A 163 5.42 -14.56 9.22
C GLY A 163 6.58 -15.51 8.91
N ASP A 164 6.33 -16.81 8.79
CA ASP A 164 7.36 -17.79 8.43
C ASP A 164 7.57 -17.82 6.90
N ASN A 165 6.50 -17.51 6.18
CA ASN A 165 6.46 -17.48 4.73
C ASN A 165 5.80 -16.17 4.31
N TYR A 166 6.56 -15.08 4.19
CA TYR A 166 6.04 -13.71 4.06
C TYR A 166 4.90 -13.60 3.04
N SER A 167 3.66 -13.47 3.53
CA SER A 167 2.45 -13.54 2.69
C SER A 167 1.80 -12.20 2.39
N CYS A 168 2.33 -11.08 2.90
CA CYS A 168 1.64 -9.80 2.95
C CYS A 168 1.19 -9.27 1.58
N SER A 169 1.94 -9.55 0.50
CA SER A 169 1.56 -9.21 -0.87
C SER A 169 0.31 -9.97 -1.34
N TYR A 170 0.24 -11.27 -1.06
CA TYR A 170 -0.93 -12.10 -1.32
C TYR A 170 -2.11 -11.67 -0.47
N ASP A 171 -1.89 -11.48 0.83
CA ASP A 171 -2.95 -11.13 1.79
C ASP A 171 -3.64 -9.82 1.41
N SER A 172 -2.85 -8.79 1.08
CA SER A 172 -3.35 -7.46 0.73
C SER A 172 -4.18 -7.48 -0.55
N LEU A 173 -3.75 -8.21 -1.56
CA LEU A 173 -4.45 -8.32 -2.84
C LEU A 173 -5.67 -9.26 -2.74
N PHE A 174 -5.52 -10.42 -2.11
CA PHE A 174 -6.58 -11.44 -2.06
C PHE A 174 -7.75 -11.00 -1.19
N SER A 175 -7.52 -10.22 -0.14
CA SER A 175 -8.60 -9.62 0.65
C SER A 175 -9.49 -8.70 -0.21
N ILE A 176 -8.89 -7.91 -1.11
CA ILE A 176 -9.64 -7.05 -2.04
C ILE A 176 -10.40 -7.90 -3.07
N LEU A 177 -9.74 -8.89 -3.66
CA LEU A 177 -10.37 -9.77 -4.65
C LEU A 177 -11.52 -10.57 -4.05
N TYR A 178 -11.39 -10.98 -2.78
CA TYR A 178 -12.45 -11.68 -2.05
C TYR A 178 -13.67 -10.76 -1.79
N ASP A 179 -13.47 -9.50 -1.39
CA ASP A 179 -14.58 -8.54 -1.23
C ASP A 179 -15.29 -8.26 -2.57
N ILE A 180 -14.53 -8.16 -3.66
CA ILE A 180 -15.09 -8.04 -5.02
C ILE A 180 -15.94 -9.26 -5.34
N TRP A 181 -15.39 -10.46 -5.14
CA TRP A 181 -16.03 -11.73 -5.42
C TRP A 181 -17.31 -11.94 -4.60
N GLN A 182 -17.28 -11.65 -3.29
CA GLN A 182 -18.44 -11.71 -2.38
C GLN A 182 -19.61 -10.83 -2.84
N GLY A 183 -19.34 -9.77 -3.60
CA GLY A 183 -20.39 -8.92 -4.16
C GLY A 183 -21.30 -9.65 -5.16
N ASN A 184 -20.76 -10.62 -5.92
CA ASN A 184 -21.51 -11.51 -6.82
C ASN A 184 -20.65 -12.74 -7.15
N PRO A 185 -20.70 -13.81 -6.32
CA PRO A 185 -19.86 -14.99 -6.47
C PRO A 185 -19.96 -15.65 -7.85
N GLU A 186 -21.17 -15.82 -8.39
CA GLU A 186 -21.39 -16.46 -9.69
C GLU A 186 -20.70 -15.68 -10.83
N LYS A 187 -20.96 -14.37 -10.91
CA LYS A 187 -20.35 -13.49 -11.90
C LYS A 187 -18.84 -13.48 -11.79
N TRP A 188 -18.30 -13.36 -10.58
CA TRP A 188 -16.86 -13.19 -10.38
C TRP A 188 -16.09 -14.49 -10.52
N THR A 189 -16.67 -15.64 -10.18
CA THR A 189 -16.07 -16.95 -10.50
C THR A 189 -15.89 -17.10 -12.00
N GLU A 190 -16.95 -16.90 -12.79
CA GLU A 190 -16.86 -16.96 -14.26
C GLU A 190 -15.84 -15.95 -14.80
N SER A 191 -15.85 -14.73 -14.28
CA SER A 191 -14.95 -13.67 -14.73
C SER A 191 -13.49 -13.98 -14.42
N PHE A 192 -13.20 -14.54 -13.25
CA PHE A 192 -11.86 -14.89 -12.80
C PHE A 192 -11.30 -16.07 -13.60
N GLN A 193 -12.12 -17.11 -13.84
CA GLN A 193 -11.76 -18.24 -14.68
C GLN A 193 -11.48 -17.82 -16.13
N ASN A 194 -12.32 -16.95 -16.71
CA ASN A 194 -12.13 -16.45 -18.08
C ASN A 194 -10.90 -15.54 -18.23
N ILE A 195 -10.44 -14.92 -17.16
CA ILE A 195 -9.18 -14.15 -17.19
C ILE A 195 -8.02 -15.14 -17.14
N ASN A 196 -7.88 -15.90 -16.05
CA ASN A 196 -6.75 -16.79 -15.88
C ASN A 196 -7.20 -17.98 -15.06
N ASN A 197 -7.42 -19.12 -15.71
CA ASN A 197 -8.01 -20.25 -15.04
C ASN A 197 -6.99 -20.94 -14.11
N ILE A 198 -5.71 -20.91 -14.49
CA ILE A 198 -4.61 -21.55 -13.75
C ILE A 198 -4.44 -20.99 -12.34
N TYR A 199 -4.54 -19.68 -12.16
CA TYR A 199 -4.31 -19.04 -10.86
C TYR A 199 -5.56 -18.35 -10.32
N LEU A 200 -6.20 -17.50 -11.12
CA LEU A 200 -7.34 -16.69 -10.68
C LEU A 200 -8.63 -17.54 -10.62
N GLY A 201 -8.76 -18.54 -11.50
CA GLY A 201 -9.79 -19.58 -11.45
C GLY A 201 -9.69 -20.42 -10.19
N VAL A 202 -8.49 -20.94 -9.87
CA VAL A 202 -8.23 -21.68 -8.61
C VAL A 202 -8.52 -20.81 -7.38
N LEU A 203 -8.19 -19.52 -7.42
CA LEU A 203 -8.54 -18.58 -6.34
C LEU A 203 -10.06 -18.47 -6.17
N ALA A 204 -10.81 -18.34 -7.27
CA ALA A 204 -12.27 -18.25 -7.23
C ALA A 204 -12.94 -19.53 -6.71
N GLU A 205 -12.44 -20.70 -7.11
CA GLU A 205 -12.88 -21.98 -6.60
C GLU A 205 -12.61 -22.11 -5.09
N GLY A 206 -11.42 -21.71 -4.65
CA GLY A 206 -11.11 -21.64 -3.23
C GLY A 206 -12.04 -20.69 -2.47
N PHE A 207 -12.43 -19.56 -3.04
CA PHE A 207 -13.41 -18.66 -2.41
C PHE A 207 -14.79 -19.30 -2.23
N LEU A 208 -15.23 -20.18 -3.14
CA LEU A 208 -16.44 -20.99 -2.93
C LEU A 208 -16.28 -21.94 -1.74
N GLU A 209 -15.12 -22.58 -1.61
CA GLU A 209 -14.82 -23.49 -0.49
C GLU A 209 -14.77 -22.77 0.87
N VAL A 210 -14.47 -21.47 0.88
CA VAL A 210 -14.53 -20.67 2.11
C VAL A 210 -15.96 -20.57 2.63
N GLN A 211 -16.96 -20.55 1.73
CA GLN A 211 -18.38 -20.57 2.14
C GLN A 211 -18.77 -21.91 2.79
N THR A 212 -18.04 -22.99 2.50
CA THR A 212 -18.29 -24.33 3.08
C THR A 212 -17.36 -24.67 4.24
N GLY A 213 -16.48 -23.74 4.65
CA GLY A 213 -15.69 -23.83 5.88
C GLY A 213 -14.17 -23.88 5.71
N LYS A 214 -13.64 -23.75 4.49
CA LYS A 214 -12.19 -23.61 4.27
C LYS A 214 -11.71 -22.22 4.72
N SER A 215 -10.48 -22.12 5.25
CA SER A 215 -9.91 -20.81 5.59
C SER A 215 -9.40 -20.07 4.34
N LEU A 216 -9.40 -18.74 4.39
CA LEU A 216 -8.82 -17.94 3.30
C LEU A 216 -7.31 -18.16 3.17
N GLU A 217 -6.63 -18.45 4.28
CA GLU A 217 -5.19 -18.75 4.31
C GLU A 217 -4.90 -20.03 3.51
N ASN A 218 -5.70 -21.09 3.65
CA ASN A 218 -5.51 -22.30 2.85
C ASN A 218 -5.76 -22.05 1.36
N VAL A 219 -6.72 -21.19 1.02
CA VAL A 219 -6.95 -20.79 -0.38
C VAL A 219 -5.76 -20.01 -0.92
N ARG A 220 -5.24 -19.06 -0.15
CA ARG A 220 -4.03 -18.29 -0.48
C ARG A 220 -2.84 -19.21 -0.72
N ASP A 221 -2.59 -20.11 0.22
CA ASP A 221 -1.40 -20.98 0.19
C ASP A 221 -1.44 -21.94 -1.00
N ASN A 222 -2.63 -22.42 -1.38
CA ASN A 222 -2.81 -23.22 -2.60
C ASN A 222 -2.37 -22.44 -3.85
N VAL A 223 -2.87 -21.21 -4.03
CA VAL A 223 -2.51 -20.38 -5.20
C VAL A 223 -1.05 -19.98 -5.16
N ARG A 224 -0.53 -19.66 -3.98
CA ARG A 224 0.89 -19.34 -3.77
C ARG A 224 1.79 -20.50 -4.14
N GLN A 225 1.46 -21.73 -3.77
CA GLN A 225 2.23 -22.91 -4.14
C GLN A 225 2.25 -23.11 -5.66
N LEU A 226 1.12 -22.91 -6.35
CA LEU A 226 1.07 -22.97 -7.81
C LEU A 226 1.97 -21.93 -8.49
N LEU A 227 1.95 -20.70 -7.98
CA LEU A 227 2.80 -19.61 -8.45
C LEU A 227 4.28 -19.92 -8.22
N HIS A 228 4.66 -20.38 -7.03
CA HIS A 228 6.03 -20.76 -6.68
C HIS A 228 6.54 -21.90 -7.55
N ASN A 229 5.75 -22.98 -7.71
CA ASN A 229 6.13 -24.12 -8.55
C ASN A 229 6.39 -23.71 -10.01
N SER A 230 5.70 -22.67 -10.49
CA SER A 230 5.84 -22.19 -11.86
C SER A 230 6.97 -21.16 -12.02
N HIS A 231 7.15 -20.26 -11.05
CA HIS A 231 8.11 -19.15 -11.10
C HIS A 231 8.72 -18.91 -9.70
N PRO A 232 9.61 -19.79 -9.22
CA PRO A 232 10.08 -19.77 -7.85
C PRO A 232 10.84 -18.49 -7.48
N ASP A 233 11.58 -17.91 -8.43
CA ASP A 233 12.34 -16.66 -8.24
C ASP A 233 11.41 -15.43 -8.12
N MET A 234 10.24 -15.47 -8.74
CA MET A 234 9.26 -14.37 -8.66
C MET A 234 8.37 -14.47 -7.43
N PHE A 235 8.12 -15.70 -6.97
CA PHE A 235 7.20 -16.02 -5.89
C PHE A 235 7.89 -16.95 -4.89
N PRO A 236 8.89 -16.44 -4.15
CA PRO A 236 9.66 -17.26 -3.23
C PRO A 236 8.82 -17.71 -2.03
N LEU A 237 9.30 -18.77 -1.37
CA LEU A 237 8.81 -19.23 -0.08
C LEU A 237 9.86 -18.91 1.01
N GLY A 238 9.40 -18.67 2.23
CA GLY A 238 10.21 -18.28 3.39
C GLY A 238 10.20 -16.76 3.62
N HIS A 239 11.29 -16.24 4.17
CA HIS A 239 11.45 -14.84 4.55
C HIS A 239 11.90 -13.94 3.38
N GLU A 240 11.40 -14.20 2.19
CA GLU A 240 11.65 -13.38 1.00
C GLU A 240 10.31 -12.82 0.48
N GLY A 241 10.28 -11.52 0.23
CA GLY A 241 9.06 -10.82 -0.18
C GLY A 241 8.75 -11.03 -1.67
N ALA A 242 7.48 -11.27 -2.00
CA ALA A 242 7.00 -11.29 -3.38
C ALA A 242 6.45 -9.91 -3.79
N SER A 243 6.75 -9.47 -5.03
CA SER A 243 6.19 -8.23 -5.58
C SER A 243 4.69 -8.35 -5.82
N VAL A 244 3.90 -7.45 -5.20
CA VAL A 244 2.45 -7.42 -5.41
C VAL A 244 2.07 -7.00 -6.83
N GLY A 245 2.90 -6.19 -7.51
CA GLY A 245 2.72 -5.84 -8.91
C GLY A 245 2.90 -7.03 -9.85
N GLN A 246 3.96 -7.80 -9.66
CA GLN A 246 4.18 -9.05 -10.41
C GLN A 246 3.11 -10.10 -10.11
N LEU A 247 2.64 -10.18 -8.87
CA LEU A 247 1.51 -11.02 -8.48
C LEU A 247 0.24 -10.62 -9.24
N ALA A 248 -0.14 -9.34 -9.19
CA ALA A 248 -1.30 -8.83 -9.90
C ALA A 248 -1.19 -9.07 -11.42
N PHE A 249 -0.02 -8.80 -12.00
CA PHE A 249 0.26 -9.06 -13.42
C PHE A 249 0.08 -10.53 -13.78
N LYS A 250 0.62 -11.46 -12.98
CA LYS A 250 0.52 -12.89 -13.27
C LYS A 250 -0.90 -13.42 -13.14
N LEU A 251 -1.65 -12.96 -12.14
CA LEU A 251 -3.04 -13.35 -11.91
C LEU A 251 -4.00 -12.80 -12.95
N LEU A 252 -3.76 -11.58 -13.43
CA LEU A 252 -4.64 -10.87 -14.35
C LEU A 252 -4.19 -10.93 -15.80
N ARG A 253 -3.22 -11.79 -16.13
CA ARG A 253 -2.79 -12.04 -17.50
C ARG A 253 -3.71 -13.08 -18.15
N PRO A 254 -4.41 -12.73 -19.24
CA PRO A 254 -5.24 -13.66 -19.96
C PRO A 254 -4.50 -14.83 -20.59
N GLU A 255 -5.19 -15.94 -20.76
CA GLU A 255 -4.70 -17.08 -21.56
C GLU A 255 -4.96 -16.86 -23.07
N ASP A 256 -6.06 -16.18 -23.40
CA ASP A 256 -6.48 -15.88 -24.77
C ASP A 256 -6.12 -14.46 -25.22
N ILE A 257 -6.19 -14.23 -26.53
CA ILE A 257 -6.07 -12.91 -27.15
C ILE A 257 -7.20 -12.01 -26.65
N ASN A 258 -6.85 -10.83 -26.13
CA ASN A 258 -7.80 -9.88 -25.57
C ASN A 258 -7.56 -8.43 -26.02
N ALA A 259 -6.54 -8.20 -26.83
CA ALA A 259 -6.19 -6.88 -27.34
C ALA A 259 -5.66 -6.98 -28.77
N THR A 260 -5.61 -5.86 -29.46
CA THR A 260 -4.83 -5.66 -30.68
C THR A 260 -3.81 -4.55 -30.47
N SER A 261 -2.75 -4.57 -31.27
CA SER A 261 -1.83 -3.46 -31.37
C SER A 261 -1.46 -3.13 -32.80
N GLN A 262 -1.18 -1.86 -33.05
CA GLN A 262 -0.83 -1.35 -34.36
C GLN A 262 0.22 -0.26 -34.22
N ILE A 263 1.22 -0.24 -35.09
CA ILE A 263 2.19 0.85 -35.16
C ILE A 263 1.62 1.92 -36.09
N ILE A 264 1.43 3.13 -35.59
CA ILE A 264 0.88 4.26 -36.35
C ILE A 264 1.85 5.44 -36.34
N CYS A 265 1.82 6.24 -37.40
CA CYS A 265 2.54 7.52 -37.42
C CYS A 265 1.81 8.55 -36.54
N SER A 266 2.56 9.42 -35.85
CA SER A 266 1.97 10.51 -35.07
C SER A 266 1.48 11.69 -35.92
N GLU A 267 2.00 11.85 -37.14
CA GLU A 267 1.80 13.06 -37.97
C GLU A 267 1.06 12.81 -39.30
N CYS A 268 1.06 11.59 -39.83
CA CYS A 268 0.34 11.25 -41.06
C CYS A 268 -0.53 10.00 -40.89
N ASN A 269 -1.28 9.64 -41.93
CA ASN A 269 -2.20 8.50 -41.93
C ASN A 269 -1.52 7.15 -42.19
N HIS A 270 -0.20 7.07 -42.02
CA HIS A 270 0.51 5.81 -42.18
C HIS A 270 0.22 4.88 -41.00
N GLU A 271 -0.28 3.70 -41.32
CA GLU A 271 -0.66 2.66 -40.37
C GLU A 271 0.03 1.34 -40.74
N GLY A 272 0.62 0.71 -39.74
CA GLY A 272 1.19 -0.62 -39.83
C GLY A 272 0.12 -1.72 -39.75
N ILE A 273 0.59 -2.96 -39.79
CA ILE A 273 -0.27 -4.14 -39.65
C ILE A 273 -0.79 -4.23 -38.21
N GLU A 274 -2.08 -4.48 -38.06
CA GLU A 274 -2.69 -4.82 -36.76
C GLU A 274 -2.29 -6.24 -36.35
N VAL A 275 -1.87 -6.39 -35.09
CA VAL A 275 -1.40 -7.66 -34.51
C VAL A 275 -2.21 -7.97 -33.28
N ASP A 276 -2.68 -9.22 -33.19
CA ASP A 276 -3.34 -9.75 -32.00
C ASP A 276 -2.37 -9.84 -30.82
N GLU A 277 -2.83 -9.44 -29.64
CA GLU A 277 -2.03 -9.34 -28.43
C GLU A 277 -2.77 -9.94 -27.22
N THR A 278 -1.97 -10.45 -26.28
CA THR A 278 -2.44 -10.83 -24.94
C THR A 278 -1.91 -9.81 -23.93
N CYS A 279 -2.79 -8.92 -23.49
CA CYS A 279 -2.48 -7.84 -22.57
C CYS A 279 -3.08 -8.12 -21.18
N ALA A 280 -2.24 -8.07 -20.14
CA ALA A 280 -2.72 -8.23 -18.77
C ALA A 280 -3.69 -7.11 -18.37
N TYR A 281 -4.62 -7.40 -17.46
CA TYR A 281 -5.47 -6.39 -16.83
C TYR A 281 -4.80 -5.72 -15.61
N ALA A 282 -3.47 -5.84 -15.51
CA ALA A 282 -2.63 -5.05 -14.61
C ALA A 282 -1.70 -4.17 -15.45
N ILE A 283 -1.89 -2.86 -15.35
CA ILE A 283 -1.20 -1.84 -16.14
C ILE A 283 -0.19 -1.13 -15.26
N HIS A 284 1.06 -1.08 -15.71
CA HIS A 284 2.11 -0.25 -15.12
C HIS A 284 2.27 1.04 -15.94
N ALA A 285 2.75 2.11 -15.29
CA ALA A 285 3.07 3.34 -15.99
C ALA A 285 4.37 3.14 -16.78
N VAL A 286 4.36 3.44 -18.08
CA VAL A 286 5.52 3.28 -18.97
C VAL A 286 5.96 4.65 -19.45
N ASP A 287 7.24 4.97 -19.26
CA ASP A 287 8.01 6.13 -19.76
C ASP A 287 7.52 7.55 -19.41
N SER A 288 6.22 7.83 -19.50
CA SER A 288 5.58 9.06 -19.05
C SER A 288 4.64 8.74 -17.90
N THR A 289 4.93 9.28 -16.71
CA THR A 289 4.03 9.15 -15.56
C THR A 289 2.76 9.95 -15.83
N PRO A 290 1.58 9.29 -15.93
CA PRO A 290 0.34 10.00 -16.17
C PRO A 290 0.01 10.89 -14.97
N THR A 291 -0.58 12.06 -15.20
CA THR A 291 -0.95 12.97 -14.10
C THR A 291 -2.18 12.48 -13.33
N SER A 292 -3.01 11.66 -13.98
CA SER A 292 -4.19 11.05 -13.37
C SER A 292 -4.47 9.66 -13.92
N THR A 293 -5.17 8.86 -13.13
CA THR A 293 -5.76 7.57 -13.56
C THR A 293 -6.63 7.68 -14.80
N LYS A 294 -7.33 8.80 -15.00
CA LYS A 294 -8.14 9.02 -16.22
C LYS A 294 -7.26 9.15 -17.45
N GLU A 295 -6.16 9.90 -17.36
CA GLU A 295 -5.20 10.04 -18.46
C GLU A 295 -4.55 8.69 -18.78
N TRP A 296 -4.16 7.96 -17.74
CA TRP A 296 -3.48 6.67 -17.84
C TRP A 296 -4.25 5.65 -18.70
N ILE A 297 -5.56 5.55 -18.54
CA ILE A 297 -6.38 4.58 -19.28
C ILE A 297 -6.81 5.05 -20.67
N THR A 298 -6.50 6.29 -21.06
CA THR A 298 -6.97 6.88 -22.33
C THR A 298 -6.00 6.75 -23.49
N SER A 299 -4.73 6.40 -23.25
CA SER A 299 -3.77 6.19 -24.34
C SER A 299 -2.75 5.11 -24.00
N PHE A 300 -2.99 3.89 -24.46
CA PHE A 300 -1.97 2.84 -24.50
C PHE A 300 -1.09 3.05 -25.74
N LYS A 301 -0.42 4.21 -25.80
CA LYS A 301 0.49 4.58 -26.89
C LYS A 301 1.91 4.57 -26.37
N TYR A 302 2.76 3.81 -27.02
CA TYR A 302 4.16 3.63 -26.64
C TYR A 302 5.06 4.10 -27.79
N PRO A 303 6.04 4.97 -27.56
CA PRO A 303 7.02 5.32 -28.58
C PRO A 303 7.71 4.07 -29.14
N VAL A 304 7.89 4.00 -30.45
CA VAL A 304 8.74 2.96 -31.06
C VAL A 304 9.98 3.60 -31.68
N ALA A 305 11.06 2.83 -31.79
CA ALA A 305 12.32 3.31 -32.35
C ALA A 305 12.25 3.60 -33.86
N HIS A 306 11.20 3.12 -34.55
CA HIS A 306 11.02 3.29 -35.98
C HIS A 306 10.43 4.66 -36.32
N THR A 307 10.92 5.25 -37.42
CA THR A 307 10.35 6.45 -38.05
C THR A 307 9.41 6.06 -39.18
N CYS A 308 8.40 6.89 -39.43
CA CYS A 308 7.44 6.67 -40.49
C CYS A 308 8.13 6.62 -41.87
N PRO A 309 7.86 5.62 -42.71
CA PRO A 309 8.48 5.52 -44.04
C PRO A 309 7.98 6.59 -45.02
N GLU A 310 6.84 7.23 -44.74
CA GLU A 310 6.26 8.25 -45.63
C GLU A 310 6.69 9.68 -45.29
N CYS A 311 6.73 10.03 -44.00
CA CYS A 311 6.99 11.40 -43.55
C CYS A 311 8.16 11.54 -42.58
N LEU A 312 8.87 10.44 -42.26
CA LEU A 312 10.01 10.38 -41.35
C LEU A 312 9.71 10.81 -39.90
N SER A 313 8.44 11.05 -39.56
CA SER A 313 8.03 11.42 -38.19
C SER A 313 8.07 10.23 -37.24
N PRO A 314 8.13 10.45 -35.92
CA PRO A 314 8.06 9.38 -34.93
C PRO A 314 6.82 8.51 -35.10
N MET A 315 6.94 7.24 -34.74
CA MET A 315 5.83 6.30 -34.71
C MET A 315 5.53 5.87 -33.27
N VAL A 316 4.30 5.45 -33.04
CA VAL A 316 3.84 4.93 -31.76
C VAL A 316 3.15 3.59 -31.95
N LYS A 317 3.40 2.64 -31.05
CA LYS A 317 2.60 1.42 -30.91
C LYS A 317 1.36 1.79 -30.11
N GLN A 318 0.19 1.72 -30.74
CA GLN A 318 -1.09 1.87 -30.08
C GLN A 318 -1.65 0.49 -29.74
N MET A 319 -2.04 0.28 -28.48
CA MET A 319 -2.75 -0.93 -28.05
C MET A 319 -4.22 -0.63 -27.74
N GLN A 320 -5.10 -1.59 -28.01
CA GLN A 320 -6.54 -1.49 -27.74
C GLN A 320 -7.07 -2.84 -27.23
N TYR A 321 -7.86 -2.83 -26.16
CA TYR A 321 -8.54 -4.05 -25.71
C TYR A 321 -9.75 -4.35 -26.59
N ASN A 322 -10.00 -5.64 -26.85
CA ASN A 322 -11.11 -6.11 -27.68
C ASN A 322 -12.47 -5.94 -26.99
N SER A 323 -12.47 -5.88 -25.66
CA SER A 323 -13.65 -5.66 -24.84
C SER A 323 -13.31 -4.87 -23.57
N VAL A 324 -14.33 -4.29 -22.94
CA VAL A 324 -14.12 -3.53 -21.70
C VAL A 324 -13.83 -4.51 -20.55
N PRO A 325 -12.69 -4.40 -19.83
CA PRO A 325 -12.36 -5.29 -18.73
C PRO A 325 -13.41 -5.25 -17.62
N LYS A 326 -13.63 -6.39 -16.97
CA LYS A 326 -14.47 -6.48 -15.75
C LYS A 326 -13.71 -5.97 -14.52
N ILE A 327 -12.40 -6.16 -14.47
CA ILE A 327 -11.48 -5.73 -13.42
C ILE A 327 -10.22 -5.16 -14.07
N LEU A 328 -9.64 -4.13 -13.47
CA LEU A 328 -8.42 -3.46 -13.93
C LEU A 328 -7.57 -3.08 -12.72
N VAL A 329 -6.27 -3.34 -12.78
CA VAL A 329 -5.31 -2.94 -11.75
C VAL A 329 -4.34 -1.94 -12.35
N LEU A 330 -4.09 -0.85 -11.62
CA LEU A 330 -3.10 0.16 -11.98
C LEU A 330 -1.95 0.10 -10.96
N GLU A 331 -0.73 -0.08 -11.44
CA GLU A 331 0.49 -0.17 -10.64
C GLU A 331 1.26 1.15 -10.64
N TYR A 332 1.28 1.81 -9.48
CA TYR A 332 1.74 3.19 -9.32
C TYR A 332 3.26 3.26 -9.13
N PRO A 333 3.96 4.13 -9.87
CA PRO A 333 5.42 4.20 -9.82
C PRO A 333 5.95 5.08 -8.66
N HIS A 334 5.35 5.03 -7.47
CA HIS A 334 5.70 5.92 -6.33
C HIS A 334 5.72 7.42 -6.70
N THR A 335 4.74 7.86 -7.50
CA THR A 335 4.58 9.27 -7.91
C THR A 335 3.18 9.77 -7.62
N ASP A 336 3.02 11.10 -7.56
CA ASP A 336 1.75 11.79 -7.30
C ASP A 336 0.79 11.71 -8.50
N ILE A 337 0.22 10.53 -8.74
CA ILE A 337 -0.82 10.32 -9.74
C ILE A 337 -2.19 10.50 -9.07
N GLU A 338 -3.03 11.38 -9.63
CA GLU A 338 -4.39 11.56 -9.11
C GLU A 338 -5.23 10.28 -9.28
N THR A 339 -5.64 9.72 -8.14
CA THR A 339 -6.39 8.48 -8.02
C THR A 339 -7.90 8.75 -8.08
N SER A 340 -8.52 8.50 -9.23
CA SER A 340 -9.95 8.69 -9.40
C SER A 340 -10.76 7.60 -8.69
N HIS A 341 -11.86 7.96 -8.04
CA HIS A 341 -12.77 6.99 -7.41
C HIS A 341 -13.50 6.08 -8.41
N LYS A 342 -13.63 6.54 -9.66
CA LYS A 342 -14.26 5.82 -10.76
C LYS A 342 -13.63 6.25 -12.07
N ILE A 343 -13.54 5.31 -13.00
CA ILE A 343 -12.96 5.55 -14.32
C ILE A 343 -13.93 5.06 -15.40
N LYS A 344 -14.02 5.80 -16.51
CA LYS A 344 -14.80 5.40 -17.68
C LYS A 344 -13.86 4.73 -18.66
N PHE A 345 -13.98 3.42 -18.81
CA PHE A 345 -13.18 2.66 -19.75
C PHE A 345 -13.95 2.46 -21.06
N THR A 346 -13.27 2.64 -22.19
CA THR A 346 -13.88 2.50 -23.53
C THR A 346 -13.06 1.52 -24.37
N ALA A 347 -13.72 0.55 -24.97
CA ALA A 347 -13.13 -0.45 -25.87
C ALA A 347 -14.14 -0.77 -26.98
N ASN A 348 -13.71 -0.75 -28.25
CA ASN A 348 -14.55 -1.06 -29.42
C ASN A 348 -15.91 -0.32 -29.42
N GLY A 349 -15.89 0.98 -29.13
CA GLY A 349 -17.08 1.84 -29.10
C GLY A 349 -18.03 1.62 -27.90
N LYS A 350 -17.79 0.58 -27.07
CA LYS A 350 -18.52 0.34 -25.82
C LYS A 350 -17.79 1.00 -24.66
N SER A 351 -18.55 1.58 -23.74
CA SER A 351 -17.97 2.20 -22.54
C SER A 351 -18.68 1.76 -21.27
N THR A 352 -17.90 1.44 -20.24
CA THR A 352 -18.41 1.04 -18.91
C THR A 352 -17.67 1.80 -17.82
N MET A 353 -18.33 1.96 -16.67
CA MET A 353 -17.72 2.53 -15.47
C MET A 353 -17.07 1.44 -14.62
N LEU A 354 -15.79 1.60 -14.31
CA LEU A 354 -15.11 0.85 -13.26
C LEU A 354 -15.00 1.71 -12.01
N TYR A 355 -15.17 1.09 -10.84
CA TYR A 355 -15.17 1.76 -9.53
C TYR A 355 -13.97 1.27 -8.73
N LEU A 356 -13.32 2.19 -8.01
CA LEU A 356 -12.23 1.83 -7.11
C LEU A 356 -12.77 0.92 -6.01
N ARG A 357 -12.22 -0.29 -5.92
CA ARG A 357 -12.63 -1.36 -4.98
C ARG A 357 -11.57 -1.68 -3.95
N GLY A 358 -10.33 -1.36 -4.22
CA GLY A 358 -9.29 -1.48 -3.21
C GLY A 358 -8.01 -0.77 -3.60
N ILE A 359 -7.17 -0.57 -2.59
CA ILE A 359 -5.86 0.05 -2.69
C ILE A 359 -4.88 -0.82 -1.92
N VAL A 360 -3.74 -1.14 -2.52
CA VAL A 360 -2.62 -1.75 -1.80
C VAL A 360 -1.57 -0.69 -1.52
N TYR A 361 -1.10 -0.65 -0.28
CA TYR A 361 -0.07 0.23 0.22
C TYR A 361 1.20 -0.56 0.55
N HIS A 362 2.37 0.04 0.37
CA HIS A 362 3.66 -0.53 0.72
C HIS A 362 4.49 0.45 1.55
N GLY A 363 5.17 -0.07 2.56
CA GLY A 363 6.15 0.66 3.38
C GLY A 363 6.65 -0.24 4.50
N ASP A 364 7.87 -0.01 4.98
CA ASP A 364 8.52 -0.84 6.00
C ASP A 364 8.53 -2.35 5.66
N ASN A 365 8.77 -2.67 4.37
CA ASN A 365 8.78 -4.04 3.83
C ASN A 365 7.48 -4.83 4.10
N HIS A 366 6.35 -4.14 4.21
CA HIS A 366 5.06 -4.75 4.50
C HIS A 366 3.92 -4.14 3.67
N PHE A 367 3.15 -5.00 3.01
CA PHE A 367 1.95 -4.60 2.28
C PHE A 367 0.73 -4.58 3.18
N THR A 368 -0.09 -3.54 3.02
CA THR A 368 -1.40 -3.42 3.66
C THR A 368 -2.42 -2.98 2.61
N SER A 369 -3.72 -3.04 2.92
CA SER A 369 -4.72 -2.63 1.96
C SER A 369 -5.85 -1.81 2.55
N ARG A 370 -6.53 -1.06 1.68
CA ARG A 370 -7.86 -0.55 1.94
C ARG A 370 -8.86 -1.23 1.02
N ILE A 371 -9.90 -1.80 1.60
CA ILE A 371 -10.99 -2.45 0.89
C ILE A 371 -12.16 -1.46 0.82
N ILE A 372 -12.77 -1.32 -0.34
CA ILE A 372 -13.84 -0.35 -0.58
C ILE A 372 -15.08 -1.11 -1.05
N SER A 373 -16.15 -1.08 -0.25
CA SER A 373 -17.41 -1.72 -0.62
C SER A 373 -18.09 -1.03 -1.79
N SER A 374 -19.08 -1.73 -2.36
CA SER A 374 -20.03 -1.19 -3.34
C SER A 374 -20.77 0.08 -2.86
N LYS A 375 -20.86 0.29 -1.53
CA LYS A 375 -21.47 1.48 -0.91
C LYS A 375 -20.48 2.63 -0.69
N GLY A 376 -19.20 2.43 -0.98
CA GLY A 376 -18.14 3.43 -0.79
C GLY A 376 -17.62 3.54 0.64
N LYS A 377 -17.97 2.61 1.53
CA LYS A 377 -17.30 2.50 2.83
C LYS A 377 -15.92 1.88 2.63
N MET A 378 -14.92 2.45 3.28
CA MET A 378 -13.56 1.92 3.25
C MET A 378 -13.22 1.24 4.57
N TRP A 379 -12.47 0.15 4.49
CA TRP A 379 -11.88 -0.52 5.63
C TRP A 379 -10.39 -0.69 5.42
N TYR A 380 -9.61 -0.46 6.47
CA TYR A 380 -8.17 -0.71 6.45
C TYR A 380 -7.88 -2.13 6.92
N TYR A 381 -6.98 -2.79 6.22
CA TYR A 381 -6.58 -4.16 6.47
C TYR A 381 -5.06 -4.25 6.57
N ASP A 382 -4.59 -4.80 7.68
CA ASP A 382 -3.19 -5.13 7.93
C ASP A 382 -3.12 -6.55 8.51
N GLY A 383 -2.59 -7.50 7.74
CA GLY A 383 -2.52 -8.91 8.14
C GLY A 383 -1.68 -9.17 9.39
N MET A 384 -0.78 -8.26 9.79
CA MET A 384 0.03 -8.38 11.01
C MET A 384 -0.74 -7.94 12.26
N LEU A 385 -1.61 -6.93 12.13
CA LEU A 385 -2.29 -6.30 13.26
C LEU A 385 -3.74 -6.78 13.44
N SER A 386 -4.35 -7.29 12.37
CA SER A 386 -5.81 -7.38 12.29
C SER A 386 -6.38 -8.79 12.42
N GLU A 387 -5.55 -9.83 12.42
CA GLU A 387 -5.96 -11.26 12.53
C GLU A 387 -7.24 -11.63 11.72
N GLN A 388 -7.46 -11.00 10.54
CA GLN A 388 -8.62 -11.06 9.60
C GLN A 388 -9.67 -9.92 9.63
N ILE A 389 -9.69 -9.03 10.64
CA ILE A 389 -10.75 -8.01 10.77
C ILE A 389 -10.32 -6.67 10.18
N SER A 390 -10.96 -6.26 9.08
CA SER A 390 -10.72 -4.92 8.54
C SER A 390 -11.34 -3.82 9.42
N ILE A 391 -10.59 -2.77 9.73
CA ILE A 391 -11.00 -1.66 10.60
C ILE A 391 -11.74 -0.61 9.78
N GLU A 392 -12.97 -0.24 10.17
CA GLU A 392 -13.74 0.82 9.47
C GLU A 392 -12.94 2.13 9.44
N ASN A 393 -12.69 2.62 8.24
CA ASN A 393 -12.02 3.89 7.99
C ASN A 393 -13.08 4.97 7.67
N LYS A 394 -12.73 5.93 6.82
CA LYS A 394 -13.62 6.99 6.31
C LYS A 394 -14.42 6.47 5.11
N SER A 395 -15.43 7.24 4.70
CA SER A 395 -16.07 7.04 3.40
C SER A 395 -15.12 7.46 2.28
N LEU A 396 -15.12 6.75 1.15
CA LEU A 396 -14.34 7.15 -0.03
C LEU A 396 -14.71 8.57 -0.48
N ARG A 397 -15.98 8.98 -0.31
CA ARG A 397 -16.44 10.33 -0.69
C ARG A 397 -15.81 11.45 0.15
N ASP A 398 -15.42 11.12 1.38
CA ASP A 398 -14.87 12.08 2.34
C ASP A 398 -13.33 12.03 2.36
N THR A 399 -12.74 11.28 1.44
CA THR A 399 -11.29 11.04 1.36
C THR A 399 -10.72 11.85 0.21
N ASN A 400 -9.69 12.64 0.51
CA ASN A 400 -8.97 13.42 -0.49
C ASN A 400 -7.91 12.55 -1.20
N ASN A 401 -7.36 13.02 -2.31
CA ASN A 401 -6.38 12.27 -3.08
C ASN A 401 -5.10 11.92 -2.29
N ASN A 402 -4.58 12.83 -1.45
CA ASN A 402 -3.39 12.57 -0.64
C ASN A 402 -3.65 11.48 0.40
N ASP A 403 -4.84 11.45 1.01
CA ASP A 403 -5.24 10.39 1.93
C ASP A 403 -5.38 9.04 1.20
N LEU A 404 -5.57 9.02 -0.13
CA LEU A 404 -5.57 7.80 -0.95
C LEU A 404 -4.16 7.38 -1.33
N ILE A 405 -3.29 8.32 -1.69
CA ILE A 405 -1.89 8.04 -2.07
C ILE A 405 -1.06 7.63 -0.85
N TYR A 406 -1.27 8.26 0.30
CA TYR A 406 -0.49 8.06 1.51
C TYR A 406 -1.38 7.60 2.67
N TYR A 407 -0.95 6.54 3.35
CA TYR A 407 -1.62 6.12 4.58
C TYR A 407 -0.64 5.50 5.58
N GLN A 408 -0.60 6.06 6.81
CA GLN A 408 0.24 5.56 7.92
C GLN A 408 1.68 5.23 7.47
N SER A 409 2.35 6.20 6.85
CA SER A 409 3.71 6.10 6.25
C SER A 409 3.90 5.11 5.11
N LYS A 410 2.83 4.58 4.52
CA LYS A 410 2.89 3.69 3.35
C LYS A 410 2.35 4.40 2.10
N ASP A 411 2.98 4.06 0.98
CA ASP A 411 2.67 4.61 -0.34
C ASP A 411 1.73 3.67 -1.10
N LEU A 412 0.79 4.25 -1.85
CA LEU A 412 -0.04 3.51 -2.78
C LEU A 412 0.84 2.88 -3.86
N VAL A 413 0.72 1.56 -4.01
CA VAL A 413 1.41 0.79 -5.06
C VAL A 413 0.46 0.17 -6.07
N LEU A 414 -0.76 -0.21 -5.65
CA LEU A 414 -1.79 -0.71 -6.56
C LEU A 414 -3.15 -0.06 -6.29
N ALA A 415 -3.87 0.29 -7.36
CA ALA A 415 -5.30 0.62 -7.30
C ALA A 415 -6.10 -0.40 -8.11
N ILE A 416 -7.11 -1.01 -7.48
CA ILE A 416 -7.94 -2.07 -8.07
C ILE A 416 -9.31 -1.47 -8.42
N TYR A 417 -9.68 -1.53 -9.69
CA TYR A 417 -10.95 -1.07 -10.22
C TYR A 417 -11.79 -2.24 -10.74
N ALA A 418 -13.09 -2.25 -10.45
CA ALA A 418 -13.99 -3.30 -10.93
C ALA A 418 -15.34 -2.75 -11.36
N GLN A 419 -16.02 -3.48 -12.25
CA GLN A 419 -17.44 -3.27 -12.52
C GLN A 419 -18.28 -3.61 -11.28
N LYS A 420 -19.49 -3.05 -11.21
CA LYS A 420 -20.42 -3.32 -10.09
C LYS A 420 -20.89 -4.76 -10.02
#